data_AF-A0A2H3DNL4-F1
#
_entry.id   AF-A0A2H3DNL4-F1
#
_cell.length_a   1.000
_cell.length_b   1.000
_cell.length_c   1.000
_cell.angle_alpha   90.00
_cell.angle_beta   90.00
_cell.angle_gamma   90.00
#
_symmetry.space_group_name_H-M   'P 1'
#
loop_
_entity.id
_entity.type
_entity.pdbx_description
1 polymer ?
#
loop_
_entity_poly.entity_id
_entity_poly.type
_entity_poly.pdbx_seq_one_letter_code
_entity_poly.pdbx_strand_id
1 'polypeptide(L)'
;MEKKGFKVHLETYSGVIPEEEKSMCNNHNAVKLANSCGEKSAAVTGVGAIVCGCHNMKHPLSIGDLKKGERYLNMDYSILSTLSYDTPPDLVISYDIACQWHKNFFTYMEKYMASSRLHQSKCNILYLVPKFHLPVHILSCCNNFSFNFLAKVGWTDSDAPEWGWAATNALANSTKEMGQGSHWDTLDDHFGNYNWQKIIIIALIICERYKDTVAARAQHIAKFISYKDTLWANHLTILHQWRMMVLAWESDHTQPNPFSPTLHLIKNTVQLELA
;
A
#
# COMPACT_ATOMS: atom_id res chain seq x y z
N MET A 1 -15.88 -3.10 9.40
CA MET A 1 -15.21 -2.71 10.66
C MET A 1 -16.20 -2.81 11.82
N GLU A 2 -15.81 -3.26 13.02
CA GLU A 2 -16.75 -3.36 14.15
C GLU A 2 -17.11 -1.97 14.73
N LYS A 3 -18.39 -1.59 14.67
CA LYS A 3 -18.89 -0.25 15.06
C LYS A 3 -18.46 0.18 16.46
N LYS A 4 -18.73 -0.67 17.45
CA LYS A 4 -18.60 -0.31 18.86
C LYS A 4 -17.11 -0.17 19.21
N GLY A 5 -16.31 -1.15 18.78
CA GLY A 5 -14.86 -1.09 18.91
C GLY A 5 -14.26 0.16 18.26
N PHE A 6 -14.67 0.50 17.03
CA PHE A 6 -14.10 1.65 16.34
C PHE A 6 -14.45 2.98 17.02
N LYS A 7 -15.72 3.17 17.41
CA LYS A 7 -16.13 4.39 18.11
C LYS A 7 -15.38 4.55 19.44
N VAL A 8 -15.28 3.47 20.21
CA VAL A 8 -14.52 3.45 21.47
C VAL A 8 -13.04 3.76 21.22
N HIS A 9 -12.43 3.18 20.17
CA HIS A 9 -11.05 3.45 19.80
C HIS A 9 -10.83 4.95 19.51
N LEU A 10 -11.68 5.56 18.68
CA LEU A 10 -11.57 6.99 18.38
C LEU A 10 -11.74 7.85 19.63
N GLU A 11 -12.72 7.55 20.48
CA GLU A 11 -12.96 8.30 21.73
C GLU A 11 -11.80 8.16 22.71
N THR A 12 -11.22 6.97 22.83
CA THR A 12 -10.15 6.67 23.79
C THR A 12 -8.82 7.30 23.38
N TYR A 13 -8.47 7.25 22.09
CA TYR A 13 -7.10 7.55 21.63
C TYR A 13 -6.97 8.87 20.87
N SER A 14 -8.07 9.55 20.55
CA SER A 14 -8.01 10.84 19.83
C SER A 14 -7.26 11.95 20.57
N GLY A 15 -7.18 11.89 21.91
CA GLY A 15 -6.38 12.81 22.73
C GLY A 15 -4.99 12.27 23.12
N VAL A 16 -4.67 11.02 22.76
CA VAL A 16 -3.43 10.33 23.13
C VAL A 16 -2.46 10.24 21.95
N ILE A 17 -3.02 10.02 20.76
CA ILE A 17 -2.28 10.02 19.49
C ILE A 17 -2.33 11.44 18.94
N PRO A 18 -1.16 12.08 18.69
CA PRO A 18 -1.13 13.43 18.17
C PRO A 18 -1.78 13.50 16.79
N GLU A 19 -2.26 14.69 16.42
CA GLU A 19 -2.65 14.97 15.05
C GLU A 19 -1.45 14.77 14.11
N GLU A 20 -1.74 14.45 12.85
CA GLU A 20 -0.71 14.11 11.87
C GLU A 20 0.34 15.21 11.74
N GLU A 21 1.60 14.80 11.89
CA GLU A 21 2.72 15.69 11.64
C GLU A 21 2.72 16.16 10.19
N LYS A 22 3.21 17.39 9.98
CA LYS A 22 3.35 17.94 8.64
C LYS A 22 4.22 17.01 7.78
N SER A 23 3.70 16.65 6.61
CA SER A 23 4.37 15.80 5.62
C SER A 23 5.84 16.21 5.44
N MET A 24 6.76 15.29 5.74
CA MET A 24 8.18 15.40 5.38
C MET A 24 8.46 14.91 3.94
N CYS A 25 7.42 14.52 3.20
CA CYS A 25 7.46 14.18 1.78
C CYS A 25 6.82 15.34 0.98
N ASN A 26 6.60 15.13 -0.32
CA ASN A 26 5.75 16.01 -1.10
C ASN A 26 4.35 16.10 -0.48
N ASN A 27 3.70 17.23 -0.69
CA ASN A 27 2.41 17.56 -0.09
C ASN A 27 1.28 16.71 -0.73
N HIS A 28 1.04 15.51 -0.18
CA HIS A 28 -0.02 14.60 -0.62
C HIS A 28 -1.41 15.06 -0.19
N ASN A 29 -2.41 14.73 -1.01
CA ASN A 29 -3.81 15.04 -0.74
C ASN A 29 -4.35 14.25 0.46
N ALA A 30 -3.90 13.02 0.70
CA ALA A 30 -4.32 12.21 1.85
C ALA A 30 -4.14 12.95 3.20
N VAL A 31 -2.95 13.52 3.42
CA VAL A 31 -2.63 14.31 4.63
C VAL A 31 -3.38 15.65 4.65
N LYS A 32 -3.61 16.27 3.49
CA LYS A 32 -4.38 17.52 3.41
C LYS A 32 -5.84 17.28 3.76
N LEU A 33 -6.51 16.32 3.13
CA LEU A 33 -7.92 15.99 3.35
C LEU A 33 -8.18 15.58 4.80
N ALA A 34 -7.28 14.81 5.41
CA ALA A 34 -7.35 14.48 6.84
C ALA A 34 -7.33 15.72 7.75
N ASN A 35 -6.59 16.76 7.35
CA ASN A 35 -6.42 18.00 8.09
C ASN A 35 -7.33 19.16 7.64
N SER A 36 -7.97 19.10 6.47
CA SER A 36 -8.55 20.28 5.82
C SER A 36 -10.04 20.21 5.46
N CYS A 37 -10.77 19.12 5.66
CA CYS A 37 -12.19 19.14 5.31
C CYS A 37 -13.07 18.22 6.17
N GLY A 38 -13.98 18.84 6.89
CA GLY A 38 -15.28 18.25 7.20
C GLY A 38 -16.31 19.37 7.16
N GLU A 39 -17.33 19.25 6.29
CA GLU A 39 -18.61 19.86 6.61
C GLU A 39 -18.94 19.45 8.05
N LYS A 40 -19.13 20.43 8.94
CA LYS A 40 -19.28 20.20 10.38
C LYS A 40 -20.48 19.28 10.74
N SER A 41 -21.28 18.85 9.77
CA SER A 41 -22.50 18.06 9.91
C SER A 41 -22.45 16.63 9.35
N ALA A 42 -21.41 16.22 8.61
CA ALA A 42 -21.39 14.88 8.00
C ALA A 42 -21.02 13.78 9.02
N ALA A 43 -21.86 12.75 9.15
CA ALA A 43 -21.61 11.62 10.05
C ALA A 43 -20.43 10.74 9.62
N VAL A 44 -20.20 10.67 8.30
CA VAL A 44 -19.13 9.93 7.63
C VAL A 44 -18.55 10.84 6.55
N THR A 45 -17.22 10.98 6.49
CA THR A 45 -16.53 11.85 5.51
C THR A 45 -15.98 11.08 4.31
N GLY A 46 -15.95 9.77 4.39
CA GLY A 46 -15.45 8.87 3.35
C GLY A 46 -15.42 7.44 3.86
N VAL A 47 -14.93 6.52 3.03
CA VAL A 47 -14.75 5.10 3.37
C VAL A 47 -13.30 4.72 3.10
N GLY A 48 -12.67 4.08 4.09
CA GLY A 48 -11.36 3.46 3.95
C GLY A 48 -11.52 1.97 3.70
N ALA A 49 -10.64 1.40 2.88
CA ALA A 49 -10.58 -0.03 2.63
C ALA A 49 -9.17 -0.57 2.74
N ILE A 50 -9.05 -1.72 3.36
CA ILE A 50 -7.89 -2.60 3.24
C ILE A 50 -8.29 -3.75 2.34
N VAL A 51 -7.48 -4.00 1.32
CA VAL A 51 -7.74 -5.00 0.30
C VAL A 51 -6.51 -5.87 0.09
N CYS A 52 -6.73 -7.11 -0.30
CA CYS A 52 -5.64 -7.98 -0.73
C CYS A 52 -5.04 -7.43 -2.03
N GLY A 53 -3.76 -7.04 -2.00
CA GLY A 53 -3.06 -6.54 -3.19
C GLY A 53 -3.02 -7.55 -4.35
N CYS A 54 -3.01 -8.85 -4.06
CA CYS A 54 -2.95 -9.90 -5.09
C CYS A 54 -4.30 -10.21 -5.74
N HIS A 55 -5.37 -10.23 -4.94
CA HIS A 55 -6.69 -10.72 -5.37
C HIS A 55 -7.74 -9.61 -5.50
N ASN A 56 -7.43 -8.40 -5.05
CA ASN A 56 -8.35 -7.27 -4.93
C ASN A 56 -9.63 -7.61 -4.11
N MET A 57 -9.51 -8.55 -3.17
CA MET A 57 -10.61 -8.96 -2.29
C MET A 57 -10.57 -8.19 -0.98
N LYS A 58 -11.74 -7.94 -0.41
CA LYS A 58 -11.92 -7.22 0.86
C LYS A 58 -11.85 -8.24 1.99
N HIS A 59 -11.02 -8.00 2.98
CA HIS A 59 -10.89 -8.87 4.15
C HIS A 59 -12.05 -8.62 5.14
N PRO A 60 -12.31 -9.55 6.07
CA PRO A 60 -13.17 -9.27 7.21
C PRO A 60 -12.73 -7.99 7.94
N LEU A 61 -13.71 -7.16 8.31
CA LEU A 61 -13.51 -5.88 8.98
C LEU A 61 -12.64 -4.85 8.23
N SER A 62 -12.32 -5.07 6.95
CA SER A 62 -11.37 -4.26 6.21
C SER A 62 -11.92 -2.97 5.62
N ILE A 63 -13.24 -2.79 5.65
CA ILE A 63 -13.94 -1.58 5.24
C ILE A 63 -14.40 -0.81 6.49
N GLY A 64 -14.12 0.50 6.53
CA GLY A 64 -14.51 1.35 7.66
C GLY A 64 -14.83 2.79 7.25
N ASP A 65 -15.79 3.39 7.96
CA ASP A 65 -16.11 4.80 7.81
C ASP A 65 -14.96 5.68 8.29
N LEU A 66 -14.60 6.67 7.48
CA LEU A 66 -13.61 7.67 7.85
C LEU A 66 -14.28 8.83 8.57
N LYS A 67 -13.77 9.16 9.76
CA LYS A 67 -14.11 10.39 10.48
C LYS A 67 -12.97 11.38 10.34
N LYS A 68 -13.23 12.49 9.63
CA LYS A 68 -12.25 13.51 9.25
C LYS A 68 -11.16 12.95 8.33
N GLY A 69 -11.56 12.24 7.27
CA GLY A 69 -10.63 11.70 6.28
C GLY A 69 -9.73 10.56 6.79
N GLU A 70 -8.59 10.36 6.13
CA GLU A 70 -7.65 9.26 6.39
C GLU A 70 -6.74 9.51 7.58
N ARG A 71 -7.32 9.86 8.73
CA ARG A 71 -6.50 10.05 9.93
C ARG A 71 -5.72 8.80 10.27
N TYR A 72 -4.51 8.94 10.78
CA TYR A 72 -3.68 7.79 11.20
C TYR A 72 -4.44 6.88 12.16
N LEU A 73 -5.21 7.46 13.08
CA LEU A 73 -6.05 6.70 14.01
C LEU A 73 -7.12 5.83 13.30
N ASN A 74 -7.70 6.32 12.19
CA ASN A 74 -8.67 5.57 11.41
C ASN A 74 -7.98 4.40 10.68
N MET A 75 -6.80 4.66 10.09
CA MET A 75 -6.04 3.67 9.34
C MET A 75 -5.41 2.61 10.26
N ASP A 76 -4.89 3.02 11.42
CA ASP A 76 -4.37 2.15 12.47
C ASP A 76 -5.44 1.15 12.93
N TYR A 77 -6.63 1.62 13.27
CA TYR A 77 -7.70 0.73 13.68
C TYR A 77 -8.11 -0.22 12.54
N SER A 78 -8.19 0.28 11.31
CA SER A 78 -8.52 -0.53 10.14
C SER A 78 -7.52 -1.67 9.95
N ILE A 79 -6.22 -1.36 9.99
CA ILE A 79 -5.16 -2.34 9.74
C ILE A 79 -5.06 -3.34 10.88
N LEU A 80 -5.10 -2.88 12.14
CA LEU A 80 -5.08 -3.77 13.30
C LEU A 80 -6.31 -4.68 13.33
N SER A 81 -7.49 -4.17 12.97
CA SER A 81 -8.71 -4.99 12.88
C SER A 81 -8.65 -6.02 11.76
N THR A 82 -7.98 -5.71 10.65
CA THR A 82 -7.83 -6.66 9.53
C THR A 82 -6.80 -7.74 9.87
N LEU A 83 -5.71 -7.34 10.52
CA LEU A 83 -4.60 -8.22 10.87
C LEU A 83 -4.84 -9.06 12.13
N SER A 84 -5.90 -8.78 12.90
CA SER A 84 -6.30 -9.63 14.03
C SER A 84 -6.88 -10.99 13.61
N TYR A 85 -7.23 -11.13 12.33
CA TYR A 85 -7.58 -12.41 11.71
C TYR A 85 -6.33 -13.15 11.24
N ASP A 86 -6.52 -14.42 10.85
CA ASP A 86 -5.44 -15.28 10.37
C ASP A 86 -4.72 -14.64 9.17
N THR A 87 -3.51 -14.14 9.43
CA THR A 87 -2.67 -13.45 8.45
C THR A 87 -1.26 -14.03 8.48
N PRO A 88 -0.58 -14.12 7.33
CA PRO A 88 0.77 -14.65 7.27
C PRO A 88 1.73 -13.89 8.20
N PRO A 89 2.81 -14.55 8.66
CA PRO A 89 3.81 -13.92 9.51
C PRO A 89 4.52 -12.77 8.78
N ASP A 90 4.81 -12.93 7.49
CA ASP A 90 5.43 -11.91 6.65
C ASP A 90 4.36 -11.14 5.86
N LEU A 91 4.40 -9.81 5.94
CA LEU A 91 3.41 -8.93 5.34
C LEU A 91 4.06 -7.82 4.52
N VAL A 92 3.33 -7.41 3.49
CA VAL A 92 3.58 -6.17 2.75
C VAL A 92 2.36 -5.27 2.95
N ILE A 93 2.57 -4.12 3.59
CA ILE A 93 1.54 -3.08 3.73
C ILE A 93 1.85 -1.99 2.70
N SER A 94 0.96 -1.87 1.72
CA SER A 94 1.00 -0.79 0.75
C SER A 94 0.05 0.32 1.16
N TYR A 95 0.53 1.56 1.16
CA TYR A 95 -0.28 2.73 1.44
C TYR A 95 0.34 3.97 0.78
N ASP A 96 -0.49 4.87 0.25
CA ASP A 96 -0.05 6.09 -0.45
C ASP A 96 0.98 6.87 0.37
N ILE A 97 0.74 6.98 1.68
CA ILE A 97 1.66 7.66 2.61
C ILE A 97 2.37 6.68 3.55
N ALA A 98 2.59 5.43 3.12
CA ALA A 98 3.33 4.43 3.87
C ALA A 98 4.66 5.00 4.38
N CYS A 99 5.39 5.75 3.54
CA CYS A 99 6.66 6.40 3.90
C CYS A 99 6.63 7.35 5.10
N GLN A 100 5.44 7.78 5.53
CA GLN A 100 5.23 8.64 6.70
C GLN A 100 4.57 7.85 7.82
N TRP A 101 3.44 7.22 7.50
CA TRP A 101 2.59 6.52 8.46
C TRP A 101 3.33 5.42 9.23
N HIS A 102 4.13 4.59 8.53
CA HIS A 102 4.79 3.44 9.16
C HIS A 102 5.78 3.81 10.29
N LYS A 103 6.31 5.04 10.29
CA LYS A 103 7.36 5.48 11.23
C LYS A 103 6.89 5.41 12.67
N ASN A 104 5.64 5.80 12.90
CA ASN A 104 5.03 5.87 14.22
C ASN A 104 4.06 4.72 14.50
N PHE A 105 3.75 3.88 13.51
CA PHE A 105 2.76 2.82 13.63
C PHE A 105 2.97 1.91 14.86
N PHE A 106 4.16 1.34 15.04
CA PHE A 106 4.45 0.50 16.22
C PHE A 106 4.45 1.30 17.52
N THR A 107 4.93 2.54 17.52
CA THR A 107 4.90 3.43 18.69
C THR A 107 3.47 3.73 19.13
N TYR A 108 2.56 3.90 18.18
CA TYR A 108 1.13 4.12 18.44
C TYR A 108 0.45 2.83 18.88
N MET A 109 0.80 1.70 18.27
CA MET A 109 0.30 0.38 18.66
C MET A 109 0.59 0.06 20.13
N GLU A 110 1.77 0.42 20.66
CA GLU A 110 2.09 0.24 22.09
C GLU A 110 1.19 1.05 23.04
N LYS A 111 0.57 2.14 22.55
CA LYS A 111 -0.38 2.95 23.33
C LYS A 111 -1.81 2.40 23.27
N TYR A 112 -2.11 1.55 22.28
CA TYR A 112 -3.41 0.89 22.18
C TYR A 112 -3.53 -0.26 23.20
N MET A 113 -4.73 -0.78 23.37
CA MET A 113 -4.97 -1.92 24.28
C MET A 113 -4.15 -3.14 23.86
N ALA A 114 -3.75 -3.95 24.84
CA ALA A 114 -2.94 -5.15 24.61
C ALA A 114 -3.60 -6.15 23.64
N SER A 115 -4.94 -6.18 23.58
CA SER A 115 -5.71 -7.00 22.63
C SER A 115 -5.60 -6.54 21.17
N SER A 116 -5.05 -5.35 20.92
CA SER A 116 -4.83 -4.79 19.58
C SER A 116 -3.40 -5.00 19.07
N ARG A 117 -2.60 -5.82 19.75
CA ARG A 117 -1.22 -6.13 19.34
C ARG A 117 -1.21 -7.14 18.20
N LEU A 118 -0.40 -6.86 17.18
CA LEU A 118 -0.12 -7.79 16.09
C LEU A 118 0.74 -8.95 16.58
N HIS A 119 0.53 -10.14 15.99
CA HIS A 119 1.48 -11.25 16.16
C HIS A 119 2.73 -11.05 15.29
N GLN A 120 2.64 -10.28 14.21
CA GLN A 120 3.80 -9.94 13.39
C GLN A 120 4.74 -8.99 14.12
N SER A 121 6.04 -9.28 14.04
CA SER A 121 7.06 -8.36 14.51
C SER A 121 7.35 -7.29 13.44
N LYS A 122 7.97 -6.18 13.86
CA LYS A 122 8.32 -5.08 12.94
C LYS A 122 9.22 -5.53 11.78
N CYS A 123 10.08 -6.52 11.95
CA CYS A 123 10.96 -6.99 10.87
C CYS A 123 10.25 -7.89 9.84
N ASN A 124 9.03 -8.36 10.15
CA ASN A 124 8.23 -9.15 9.23
C ASN A 124 7.31 -8.30 8.35
N ILE A 125 7.25 -6.98 8.55
CA ILE A 125 6.37 -6.09 7.79
C ILE A 125 7.22 -5.18 6.90
N LEU A 126 6.99 -5.28 5.58
CA LEU A 126 7.49 -4.34 4.60
C LEU A 126 6.44 -3.27 4.32
N TYR A 127 6.89 -2.02 4.19
CA TYR A 127 6.04 -0.89 3.87
C TYR A 127 6.39 -0.36 2.49
N LEU A 128 5.39 -0.23 1.63
CA LEU A 128 5.56 0.20 0.25
C LEU A 128 4.52 1.25 -0.12
N VAL A 129 4.82 2.04 -1.16
CA VAL A 129 3.86 2.97 -1.75
C VAL A 129 3.44 2.39 -3.11
N PRO A 130 2.13 2.41 -3.45
CA PRO A 130 1.66 1.91 -4.74
C PRO A 130 2.37 2.59 -5.91
N LYS A 131 2.56 1.85 -7.01
CA LYS A 131 3.40 2.32 -8.13
C LYS A 131 2.86 3.58 -8.78
N PHE A 132 1.54 3.74 -8.86
CA PHE A 132 0.94 4.94 -9.44
C PHE A 132 1.21 6.18 -8.60
N HIS A 133 1.23 6.04 -7.28
CA HIS A 133 1.43 7.16 -6.34
C HIS A 133 2.91 7.45 -6.08
N LEU A 134 3.79 6.45 -6.14
CA LEU A 134 5.21 6.61 -5.80
C LEU A 134 5.91 7.79 -6.52
N PRO A 135 5.71 8.06 -7.82
CA PRO A 135 6.39 9.16 -8.53
C PRO A 135 6.12 10.55 -7.97
N VAL A 136 5.01 10.75 -7.27
CA VAL A 136 4.72 12.05 -6.64
C VAL A 136 5.40 12.23 -5.29
N HIS A 137 6.18 11.26 -4.81
CA HIS A 137 6.99 11.39 -3.60
C HIS A 137 8.38 11.99 -3.86
N ILE A 138 9.08 12.37 -2.79
CA ILE A 138 10.50 12.75 -2.86
C ILE A 138 11.37 11.55 -3.25
N LEU A 139 12.53 11.81 -3.83
CA LEU A 139 13.44 10.78 -4.35
C LEU A 139 13.81 9.69 -3.32
N SER A 140 14.04 10.07 -2.06
CA SER A 140 14.32 9.10 -0.99
C SER A 140 13.17 8.10 -0.79
N CYS A 141 11.92 8.56 -0.91
CA CYS A 141 10.76 7.66 -0.85
C CYS A 141 10.69 6.77 -2.09
N CYS A 142 10.91 7.34 -3.29
CA CYS A 142 10.93 6.59 -4.54
C CYS A 142 11.94 5.42 -4.53
N ASN A 143 13.05 5.57 -3.82
CA ASN A 143 14.08 4.53 -3.77
C ASN A 143 13.83 3.48 -2.69
N ASN A 144 13.19 3.87 -1.58
CA ASN A 144 13.07 3.01 -0.39
C ASN A 144 11.69 2.34 -0.25
N PHE A 145 10.66 2.86 -0.92
CA PHE A 145 9.28 2.36 -0.82
C PHE A 145 8.76 1.83 -2.17
N SER A 146 9.67 1.41 -3.05
CA SER A 146 9.34 0.90 -4.39
C SER A 146 9.16 -0.61 -4.41
N PHE A 147 8.05 -1.07 -4.96
CA PHE A 147 7.82 -2.47 -5.32
C PHE A 147 8.85 -3.03 -6.31
N ASN A 148 9.47 -2.18 -7.14
CA ASN A 148 10.44 -2.64 -8.14
C ASN A 148 11.82 -2.96 -7.53
N PHE A 149 12.09 -2.47 -6.32
CA PHE A 149 13.40 -2.61 -5.68
C PHE A 149 13.38 -3.61 -4.54
N LEU A 150 12.25 -3.82 -3.85
CA LEU A 150 12.16 -4.80 -2.77
C LEU A 150 12.07 -6.25 -3.27
N ALA A 151 12.78 -7.12 -2.58
CA ALA A 151 12.66 -8.57 -2.77
C ALA A 151 11.29 -9.08 -2.25
N LYS A 152 10.92 -10.29 -2.69
CA LYS A 152 9.76 -11.07 -2.20
C LYS A 152 8.36 -10.51 -2.51
N VAL A 153 8.25 -9.37 -3.19
CA VAL A 153 6.94 -8.76 -3.51
C VAL A 153 6.41 -9.08 -4.91
N GLY A 154 7.19 -9.81 -5.72
CA GLY A 154 6.84 -10.15 -7.10
C GLY A 154 6.64 -8.91 -7.98
N TRP A 155 5.85 -9.04 -9.04
CA TRP A 155 5.52 -7.91 -9.92
C TRP A 155 4.17 -7.27 -9.55
N THR A 156 4.04 -6.87 -8.28
CA THR A 156 2.85 -6.21 -7.74
C THR A 156 2.95 -4.70 -7.91
N ASP A 157 1.84 -4.02 -8.23
CA ASP A 157 1.70 -2.55 -8.26
C ASP A 157 1.01 -2.01 -7.00
N SER A 158 0.13 -2.83 -6.41
CA SER A 158 -0.70 -2.55 -5.27
C SER A 158 -1.71 -1.42 -5.45
N ASP A 159 -2.12 -1.14 -6.69
CA ASP A 159 -3.19 -0.18 -7.03
C ASP A 159 -4.60 -0.86 -7.01
N ALA A 160 -4.72 -1.94 -6.23
CA ALA A 160 -5.96 -2.70 -6.09
C ALA A 160 -7.13 -1.88 -5.50
N PRO A 161 -6.93 -1.01 -4.48
CA PRO A 161 -7.98 -0.13 -3.99
C PRO A 161 -8.63 0.69 -5.11
N GLU A 162 -7.83 1.30 -5.99
CA GLU A 162 -8.26 2.18 -7.07
C GLU A 162 -9.15 1.45 -8.09
N TRP A 163 -8.80 0.23 -8.45
CA TRP A 163 -9.64 -0.62 -9.30
C TRP A 163 -10.92 -1.05 -8.59
N GLY A 164 -10.84 -1.29 -7.28
CA GLY A 164 -11.99 -1.58 -6.45
C GLY A 164 -12.98 -0.41 -6.43
N TRP A 165 -12.46 0.80 -6.24
CA TRP A 165 -13.25 2.03 -6.24
C TRP A 165 -13.93 2.29 -7.56
N ALA A 166 -13.26 2.06 -8.70
CA ALA A 166 -13.91 2.17 -10.01
C ALA A 166 -15.20 1.34 -10.12
N ALA A 167 -15.26 0.17 -9.48
CA ALA A 167 -16.44 -0.70 -9.47
C ALA A 167 -17.52 -0.26 -8.45
N THR A 168 -17.15 0.47 -7.40
CA THR A 168 -18.06 0.83 -6.28
C THR A 168 -18.30 2.33 -6.14
N ASN A 169 -17.74 3.17 -7.02
CA ASN A 169 -17.89 4.64 -6.94
C ASN A 169 -19.34 5.10 -6.99
N ALA A 170 -20.21 4.37 -7.70
CA ALA A 170 -21.65 4.66 -7.72
C ALA A 170 -22.29 4.57 -6.33
N LEU A 171 -21.71 3.77 -5.42
CA LEU A 171 -22.22 3.62 -4.06
C LEU A 171 -22.12 4.91 -3.26
N ALA A 172 -21.06 5.69 -3.45
CA ALA A 172 -20.80 6.89 -2.67
C ALA A 172 -21.97 7.88 -2.70
N ASN A 173 -22.60 8.06 -3.86
CA ASN A 173 -23.78 8.92 -3.98
C ASN A 173 -25.04 8.24 -3.43
N SER A 174 -25.19 6.94 -3.64
CA SER A 174 -26.39 6.20 -3.19
C SER A 174 -26.47 6.07 -1.65
N THR A 175 -25.33 5.94 -0.97
CA THR A 175 -25.26 5.73 0.49
C THR A 175 -25.16 7.03 1.28
N LYS A 176 -25.05 8.18 0.59
CA LYS A 176 -24.82 9.49 1.21
C LYS A 176 -25.92 9.91 2.19
N GLU A 177 -27.18 9.72 1.79
CA GLU A 177 -28.36 10.12 2.58
C GLU A 177 -28.93 8.95 3.42
N MET A 178 -28.30 7.77 3.37
CA MET A 178 -28.76 6.61 4.10
C MET A 178 -28.49 6.76 5.60
N GLY A 179 -29.41 6.27 6.43
CA GLY A 179 -29.16 6.07 7.85
C GLY A 179 -27.99 5.11 8.07
N GLN A 180 -27.27 5.26 9.18
CA GLN A 180 -26.00 4.55 9.42
C GLN A 180 -26.10 3.02 9.30
N GLY A 181 -27.20 2.40 9.76
CA GLY A 181 -27.39 0.95 9.62
C GLY A 181 -27.52 0.55 8.15
N SER A 182 -28.47 1.15 7.43
CA SER A 182 -28.71 0.88 6.01
C SER A 182 -27.50 1.19 5.12
N HIS A 183 -26.73 2.24 5.44
CA HIS A 183 -25.48 2.55 4.76
C HIS A 183 -24.52 1.36 4.81
N TRP A 184 -24.32 0.78 6.00
CA TRP A 184 -23.38 -0.32 6.16
C TRP A 184 -23.88 -1.62 5.57
N ASP A 185 -25.14 -1.97 5.77
CA ASP A 185 -25.73 -3.17 5.18
C ASP A 185 -25.59 -3.12 3.65
N THR A 186 -25.85 -1.94 3.05
CA THR A 186 -25.65 -1.70 1.62
C THR A 186 -24.18 -1.91 1.22
N LEU A 187 -23.23 -1.30 1.94
CA LEU A 187 -21.81 -1.48 1.63
C LEU A 187 -21.38 -2.95 1.77
N ASP A 188 -21.80 -3.64 2.82
CA ASP A 188 -21.46 -5.04 3.08
C ASP A 188 -22.01 -5.96 1.97
N ASP A 189 -23.27 -5.76 1.55
CA ASP A 189 -23.87 -6.48 0.43
C ASP A 189 -23.08 -6.27 -0.87
N HIS A 190 -22.71 -5.03 -1.18
CA HIS A 190 -21.98 -4.72 -2.41
C HIS A 190 -20.54 -5.26 -2.40
N PHE A 191 -19.81 -5.12 -1.29
CA PHE A 191 -18.45 -5.67 -1.17
C PHE A 191 -18.46 -7.19 -1.08
N GLY A 192 -19.47 -7.78 -0.44
CA GLY A 192 -19.72 -9.22 -0.41
C GLY A 192 -19.97 -9.76 -1.82
N ASN A 193 -20.85 -9.13 -2.59
CA ASN A 193 -21.06 -9.47 -4.00
C ASN A 193 -19.78 -9.30 -4.83
N TYR A 194 -19.01 -8.22 -4.62
CA TYR A 194 -17.73 -8.02 -5.31
C TYR A 194 -16.75 -9.18 -5.05
N ASN A 195 -16.60 -9.58 -3.79
CA ASN A 195 -15.76 -10.71 -3.42
C ASN A 195 -16.29 -12.03 -4.02
N TRP A 196 -17.59 -12.26 -3.98
CA TRP A 196 -18.20 -13.46 -4.57
C TRP A 196 -17.93 -13.54 -6.07
N GLN A 197 -18.12 -12.45 -6.81
CA GLN A 197 -17.81 -12.36 -8.24
C GLN A 197 -16.33 -12.66 -8.52
N LYS A 198 -15.41 -12.16 -7.68
CA LYS A 198 -13.98 -12.50 -7.79
C LYS A 198 -13.76 -14.00 -7.62
N ILE A 199 -14.33 -14.62 -6.60
CA ILE A 199 -14.16 -16.04 -6.30
C ILE A 199 -14.61 -16.91 -7.48
N ILE A 200 -15.77 -16.64 -8.08
CA ILE A 200 -16.31 -17.47 -9.17
C ILE A 200 -15.54 -17.32 -10.49
N ILE A 201 -14.87 -16.18 -10.72
CA ILE A 201 -14.18 -15.88 -11.98
C ILE A 201 -12.66 -16.09 -11.88
N ILE A 202 -12.05 -16.02 -10.69
CA ILE A 202 -10.59 -16.00 -10.55
C ILE A 202 -9.92 -17.25 -11.13
N ALA A 203 -10.52 -18.43 -10.95
CA ALA A 203 -9.98 -19.67 -11.50
C ALA A 203 -9.93 -19.64 -13.03
N LEU A 204 -10.98 -19.12 -13.68
CA LEU A 204 -11.04 -18.98 -15.13
C LEU A 204 -9.98 -17.98 -15.64
N ILE A 205 -9.85 -16.82 -14.99
CA ILE A 205 -8.84 -15.82 -15.33
C ILE A 205 -7.43 -16.39 -15.21
N ILE A 206 -7.13 -17.10 -14.12
CA ILE A 206 -5.82 -17.72 -13.90
C ILE A 206 -5.53 -18.76 -14.99
N CYS A 207 -6.49 -19.61 -15.33
CA CYS A 207 -6.34 -20.62 -16.38
C CYS A 207 -6.04 -20.00 -17.74
N GLU A 208 -6.76 -18.96 -18.14
CA GLU A 208 -6.51 -18.26 -19.41
C GLU A 208 -5.13 -17.58 -19.42
N ARG A 209 -4.81 -16.82 -18.37
CA ARG A 209 -3.49 -16.16 -18.24
C ARG A 209 -2.34 -17.17 -18.21
N TYR A 210 -2.56 -18.36 -17.65
CA TYR A 210 -1.57 -19.42 -17.64
C TYR A 210 -1.25 -19.91 -19.05
N LYS A 211 -2.25 -20.09 -19.92
CA LYS A 211 -2.03 -20.49 -21.32
C LYS A 211 -1.19 -19.47 -22.07
N ASP A 212 -1.53 -18.19 -21.94
CA ASP A 212 -0.77 -17.08 -22.55
C ASP A 212 0.68 -17.07 -22.05
N THR A 213 0.86 -17.26 -20.73
CA THR A 213 2.18 -17.30 -20.10
C THR A 213 3.01 -18.47 -20.62
N VAL A 214 2.43 -19.67 -20.76
CA VAL A 214 3.12 -20.85 -21.30
C VAL A 214 3.51 -20.63 -22.75
N ALA A 215 2.64 -20.07 -23.58
CA ALA A 215 2.93 -19.76 -24.97
C ALA A 215 4.10 -18.76 -25.11
N ALA A 216 4.14 -17.73 -24.26
CA ALA A 216 5.19 -16.72 -24.27
C ALA A 216 6.50 -17.18 -23.57
N ARG A 217 6.46 -18.21 -22.73
CA ARG A 217 7.57 -18.65 -21.87
C ARG A 217 8.86 -18.91 -22.65
N ALA A 218 8.77 -19.64 -23.75
CA ALA A 218 9.96 -20.01 -24.54
C ALA A 218 10.70 -18.76 -25.05
N GLN A 219 9.96 -17.77 -25.56
CA GLN A 219 10.53 -16.51 -26.04
C GLN A 219 11.12 -15.68 -24.90
N HIS A 220 10.42 -15.57 -23.76
CA HIS A 220 10.90 -14.83 -22.60
C HIS A 220 12.18 -15.43 -22.01
N ILE A 221 12.26 -16.76 -21.90
CA ILE A 221 13.46 -17.45 -21.42
C ILE A 221 14.63 -17.24 -22.38
N ALA A 222 14.41 -17.40 -23.69
CA ALA A 222 15.45 -17.19 -24.69
C ALA A 222 16.00 -15.74 -24.64
N LYS A 223 15.12 -14.74 -24.55
CA LYS A 223 15.50 -13.33 -24.39
C LYS A 223 16.30 -13.09 -23.10
N PHE A 224 15.84 -13.64 -21.98
CA PHE A 224 16.51 -13.51 -20.68
C PHE A 224 17.91 -14.13 -20.69
N ILE A 225 18.05 -15.35 -21.20
CA ILE A 225 19.35 -16.05 -21.28
C ILE A 225 20.31 -15.27 -22.18
N SER A 226 19.88 -14.89 -23.39
CA SER A 226 20.69 -14.11 -24.33
C SER A 226 21.17 -12.79 -23.72
N TYR A 227 20.27 -12.05 -23.07
CA TYR A 227 20.61 -10.80 -22.39
C TYR A 227 21.60 -11.02 -21.24
N LYS A 228 21.34 -12.02 -20.39
CA LYS A 228 22.21 -12.38 -19.26
C LYS A 228 23.61 -12.78 -19.72
N ASP A 229 23.72 -13.62 -20.74
CA ASP A 229 25.00 -14.13 -21.24
C ASP A 229 25.82 -13.01 -21.88
N THR A 230 25.17 -12.13 -22.65
CA THR A 230 25.80 -10.93 -23.22
C THR A 230 26.35 -10.01 -22.12
N LEU A 231 25.56 -9.77 -21.07
CA LEU A 231 25.99 -8.97 -19.93
C LEU A 231 27.18 -9.61 -19.20
N TRP A 232 27.15 -10.93 -18.96
CA TRP A 232 28.26 -11.64 -18.30
C TRP A 232 29.55 -11.63 -19.13
N ALA A 233 29.47 -11.80 -20.45
CA ALA A 233 30.64 -11.76 -21.32
C ALA A 233 31.35 -10.39 -21.28
N ASN A 234 30.58 -9.30 -21.23
CA ASN A 234 31.12 -7.95 -21.36
C ASN A 234 31.40 -7.23 -20.03
N HIS A 235 30.70 -7.61 -18.94
CA HIS A 235 30.67 -6.83 -17.70
C HIS A 235 30.74 -7.68 -16.42
N LEU A 236 31.37 -8.86 -16.47
CA LEU A 236 31.42 -9.83 -15.37
C LEU A 236 31.76 -9.20 -14.00
N THR A 237 32.83 -8.41 -13.93
CA THR A 237 33.29 -7.77 -12.69
C THR A 237 32.24 -6.81 -12.11
N ILE A 238 31.65 -5.96 -12.97
CA ILE A 238 30.64 -4.98 -12.56
C ILE A 238 29.37 -5.70 -12.08
N LEU A 239 28.97 -6.77 -12.77
CA LEU A 239 27.79 -7.56 -12.38
C LEU A 239 27.98 -8.27 -11.05
N HIS A 240 29.18 -8.79 -10.78
CA HIS A 240 29.50 -9.38 -9.49
C HIS A 240 29.43 -8.33 -8.37
N GLN A 241 30.04 -7.17 -8.58
CA GLN A 241 29.99 -6.05 -7.61
C GLN A 241 28.54 -5.61 -7.35
N TRP A 242 27.76 -5.36 -8.40
CA TRP A 242 26.37 -4.95 -8.29
C TRP A 242 25.52 -5.99 -7.56
N ARG A 243 25.68 -7.28 -7.91
CA ARG A 243 24.98 -8.37 -7.22
C ARG A 243 25.28 -8.39 -5.73
N MET A 244 26.54 -8.18 -5.33
CA MET A 244 26.91 -8.11 -3.92
C MET A 244 26.26 -6.91 -3.22
N MET A 245 26.18 -5.76 -3.88
CA MET A 245 25.49 -4.58 -3.32
C MET A 245 23.99 -4.84 -3.12
N VAL A 246 23.31 -5.45 -4.11
CA VAL A 246 21.89 -5.82 -4.01
C VAL A 246 21.66 -6.82 -2.88
N LEU A 247 22.44 -7.90 -2.82
CA LEU A 247 22.28 -8.92 -1.77
C LEU A 247 22.55 -8.37 -0.37
N ALA A 248 23.56 -7.49 -0.21
CA ALA A 248 23.84 -6.84 1.06
C ALA A 248 22.67 -5.96 1.51
N TRP A 249 22.09 -5.19 0.59
CA TRP A 249 20.95 -4.31 0.88
C TRP A 249 19.64 -5.07 1.13
N GLU A 250 19.35 -6.12 0.35
CA GLU A 250 18.19 -6.98 0.56
C GLU A 250 18.23 -7.70 1.92
N SER A 251 19.43 -8.06 2.39
CA SER A 251 19.64 -8.66 3.70
C SER A 251 19.58 -7.65 4.84
N ASP A 252 20.05 -6.42 4.61
CA ASP A 252 20.12 -5.35 5.60
C ASP A 252 19.89 -3.99 4.92
N HIS A 253 18.69 -3.45 5.12
CA HIS A 253 18.27 -2.19 4.52
C HIS A 253 18.96 -0.96 5.16
N THR A 254 19.83 -1.16 6.16
CA THR A 254 20.74 -0.10 6.66
C THR A 254 21.98 0.06 5.77
N GLN A 255 22.28 -0.92 4.92
CA GLN A 255 23.33 -0.81 3.91
C GLN A 255 22.97 0.22 2.83
N PRO A 256 23.95 0.74 2.07
CA PRO A 256 23.68 1.65 0.96
C PRO A 256 22.71 1.04 -0.06
N ASN A 257 21.62 1.74 -0.36
CA ASN A 257 20.64 1.32 -1.36
C ASN A 257 21.27 1.43 -2.77
N PRO A 258 21.51 0.31 -3.47
CA PRO A 258 22.18 0.33 -4.77
C PRO A 258 21.34 1.02 -5.85
N PHE A 259 20.02 1.07 -5.69
CA PHE A 259 19.10 1.71 -6.64
C PHE A 259 19.01 3.22 -6.46
N SER A 260 19.61 3.77 -5.39
CA SER A 260 19.67 5.22 -5.22
C SER A 260 20.69 5.83 -6.19
N PRO A 261 20.34 6.92 -6.89
CA PRO A 261 21.26 7.55 -7.83
C PRO A 261 22.47 8.11 -7.08
N THR A 262 23.66 7.72 -7.55
CA THR A 262 24.95 8.19 -7.01
C THR A 262 25.41 9.51 -7.61
N LEU A 263 24.83 9.90 -8.75
CA LEU A 263 25.05 11.20 -9.38
C LEU A 263 23.93 12.15 -8.96
N HIS A 264 24.29 13.20 -8.22
CA HIS A 264 23.38 14.32 -7.99
C HIS A 264 23.11 15.01 -9.33
N LEU A 265 21.91 14.81 -9.87
CA LEU A 265 21.40 15.65 -10.96
C LEU A 265 21.30 17.08 -10.46
N ILE A 266 22.30 17.90 -10.76
CA ILE A 266 22.21 19.35 -10.63
C ILE A 266 21.19 19.80 -11.68
N LYS A 267 19.93 19.96 -11.27
CA LYS A 267 18.83 20.41 -12.14
C LYS A 267 19.10 21.76 -12.83
N ASN A 268 20.10 22.52 -12.38
CA ASN A 268 20.42 23.84 -12.93
C ASN A 268 21.36 23.82 -14.16
N THR A 269 22.01 22.69 -14.49
CA THR A 269 23.01 22.69 -15.58
C THR A 269 22.40 22.30 -16.93
N VAL A 270 21.34 21.49 -16.96
CA VAL A 270 20.77 20.95 -18.22
C VAL A 270 19.90 21.97 -18.96
N GLN A 271 19.44 23.05 -18.32
CA GLN A 271 18.66 24.11 -18.99
C GLN A 271 19.52 25.11 -19.80
N LEU A 272 20.85 25.10 -19.64
CA LEU A 272 21.74 26.08 -20.30
C LEU A 272 22.44 25.56 -21.56
N GLU A 273 22.33 24.26 -21.90
CA GLU A 273 22.96 23.70 -23.11
C GLU A 273 21.98 23.55 -24.30
N LEU A 274 20.73 24.00 -24.16
CA LEU A 274 19.73 24.01 -25.24
C LEU A 274 19.14 25.40 -25.51
N ALA A 275 19.84 26.47 -25.14
CA ALA A 275 19.50 27.86 -25.45
C ALA A 275 20.50 28.46 -26.45
#